data_AF-A0AAD3RMR0-F1
#
_entry.id   AF-A0AAD3RMR0-F1
#
_cell.length_a   1.000
_cell.length_b   1.000
_cell.length_c   1.000
_cell.angle_alpha   90.00
_cell.angle_beta   90.00
_cell.angle_gamma   90.00
#
_symmetry.space_group_name_H-M   'P 1'
#
loop_
_entity.id
_entity.type
_entity.pdbx_description
1 polymer ?
#
loop_
_entity_poly.entity_id
_entity_poly.type
_entity_poly.pdbx_seq_one_letter_code
_entity_poly.pdbx_strand_id
1 'polypeptide(L)'
;CCAVAFIEKLDGQSLNLSSEEFELYMSGQASPHWPQATGASSCSPGNAALNQVHKRLDLLTGLGERQERVMEKARQLESDLIDWTDEVEQKVQSVLESFPPETQNPTATTASGTTSAASSAIDSDNIENELLPPPLQPQVFAG
;
A
#
# COMPACT_ATOMS: atom_id res chain seq x y z
N CYS A 1 53.68 5.57 -22.04
CA CYS A 1 53.03 6.88 -21.83
C CYS A 1 51.88 7.09 -22.82
N CYS A 2 50.83 6.26 -22.74
CA CYS A 2 49.76 6.28 -23.76
C CYS A 2 48.72 7.37 -23.52
N ALA A 3 48.45 7.71 -22.25
CA ALA A 3 47.50 8.77 -21.90
C ALA A 3 47.96 10.15 -22.38
N VAL A 4 49.26 10.45 -22.31
CA VAL A 4 49.81 11.75 -22.76
C VAL A 4 49.67 11.90 -24.27
N ALA A 5 50.04 10.86 -25.04
CA ALA A 5 49.90 10.85 -26.50
C ALA A 5 48.42 10.90 -26.96
N PHE A 6 47.50 10.38 -26.14
CA PHE A 6 46.05 10.49 -26.38
C PHE A 6 45.54 11.92 -26.13
N ILE A 7 45.96 12.56 -25.04
CA ILE A 7 45.59 13.95 -24.75
C ILE A 7 46.11 14.91 -25.83
N GLU A 8 47.33 14.68 -26.34
CA GLU A 8 47.89 15.45 -27.45
C GLU A 8 47.11 15.32 -28.76
N LYS A 9 46.34 14.23 -28.93
CA LYS A 9 45.54 13.93 -30.12
C LYS A 9 44.05 13.87 -29.82
N LEU A 10 43.61 14.54 -28.76
CA LEU A 10 42.21 14.56 -28.34
C LEU A 10 41.37 15.33 -29.37
N ASP A 11 40.23 14.77 -29.75
CA ASP A 11 39.26 15.39 -30.64
C ASP A 11 37.86 15.41 -30.03
N GLY A 12 36.94 16.15 -30.65
CA GLY A 12 35.56 16.25 -30.16
C GLY A 12 34.85 14.90 -30.08
N GLN A 13 35.09 14.01 -31.05
CA GLN A 13 34.45 12.69 -31.08
C GLN A 13 34.89 11.81 -29.90
N SER A 14 36.16 11.91 -29.48
CA SER A 14 36.66 11.25 -28.28
C SER A 14 35.93 11.66 -26.99
N LEU A 15 35.33 12.86 -26.97
CA LEU A 15 34.56 13.41 -25.86
C LEU A 15 33.05 13.44 -26.10
N ASN A 16 32.57 12.83 -27.18
CA ASN A 16 31.16 12.86 -27.60
C ASN A 16 30.63 14.30 -27.82
N LEU A 17 31.48 15.16 -28.41
CA LEU A 17 31.18 16.53 -28.82
C LEU A 17 31.26 16.66 -30.35
N SER A 18 30.51 17.62 -30.90
CA SER A 18 30.76 18.05 -32.28
C SER A 18 32.12 18.77 -32.39
N SER A 19 32.70 18.82 -33.60
CA SER A 19 33.96 19.53 -33.82
C SER A 19 33.85 21.03 -33.50
N GLU A 20 32.70 21.63 -33.79
CA GLU A 20 32.45 23.05 -33.48
C GLU A 20 32.43 23.31 -31.96
N GLU A 21 31.72 22.47 -31.20
CA GLU A 21 31.68 22.58 -29.73
C GLU A 21 33.06 22.35 -29.11
N PHE A 22 33.80 21.35 -29.59
CA PHE A 22 35.15 21.07 -29.12
C PHE A 22 36.08 22.28 -29.35
N GLU A 23 36.08 22.87 -30.54
CA GLU A 23 36.87 24.07 -30.84
C GLU A 23 36.45 25.28 -30.01
N LEU A 24 35.15 25.45 -29.74
CA LEU A 24 34.66 26.50 -28.84
C LEU A 24 35.24 26.33 -27.43
N TYR A 25 35.31 25.10 -26.90
CA TYR A 25 35.94 24.83 -25.61
C TYR A 25 37.47 25.01 -25.64
N MET A 26 38.14 24.54 -26.69
CA MET A 26 39.60 24.64 -26.84
C MET A 26 40.09 26.07 -27.08
N SER A 27 39.30 26.89 -27.79
CA SER A 27 39.55 28.32 -28.00
C SER A 27 39.20 29.19 -26.79
N GLY A 28 38.60 28.60 -25.74
CA GLY A 28 38.16 29.30 -24.54
C GLY A 28 36.93 30.20 -24.75
N GLN A 29 36.26 30.10 -25.91
CA GLN A 29 35.01 30.82 -26.20
C GLN A 29 33.81 30.17 -25.50
N ALA A 30 33.89 28.88 -25.20
CA ALA A 30 32.98 28.19 -24.28
C ALA A 30 33.77 27.79 -23.02
N SER A 31 33.35 28.29 -21.85
CA SER A 31 33.81 27.73 -20.58
C SER A 31 32.95 26.51 -20.26
N PRO A 32 33.52 25.38 -19.79
CA PRO A 32 32.73 24.34 -19.16
C PRO A 32 31.82 25.02 -18.16
N HIS A 33 30.51 24.83 -18.29
CA HIS A 33 29.57 25.10 -17.22
C HIS A 33 29.91 24.09 -16.11
N TRP A 34 30.98 24.35 -15.36
CA TRP A 34 30.90 24.18 -13.92
C TRP A 34 29.61 24.89 -13.52
N PRO A 35 28.75 24.35 -12.63
CA PRO A 35 27.52 25.02 -12.22
C PRO A 35 27.80 26.46 -11.77
N GLN A 36 27.79 27.34 -12.76
CA GLN A 36 28.08 28.75 -12.72
C GLN A 36 26.68 29.29 -12.72
N ALA A 37 26.29 29.76 -11.54
CA ALA A 37 25.02 30.36 -11.25
C ALA A 37 24.56 31.17 -12.46
N THR A 38 23.52 30.65 -13.13
CA THR A 38 22.87 31.31 -14.25
C THR A 38 22.42 32.68 -13.80
N GLY A 39 22.99 33.72 -14.42
CA GLY A 39 22.46 35.07 -14.47
C GLY A 39 22.65 35.90 -13.20
N ALA A 40 23.72 36.69 -13.16
CA ALA A 40 23.63 38.15 -13.02
C ALA A 40 25.03 38.73 -12.73
N SER A 41 25.41 39.69 -13.55
CA SER A 41 26.17 40.90 -13.23
C SER A 41 27.04 40.87 -11.96
N SER A 42 28.36 40.92 -12.16
CA SER A 42 29.28 41.71 -11.33
C SER A 42 29.08 41.59 -9.82
N CYS A 43 29.16 40.38 -9.27
CA CYS A 43 29.34 40.19 -7.84
C CYS A 43 30.52 39.24 -7.63
N SER A 44 31.48 39.68 -6.83
CA SER A 44 32.68 38.95 -6.41
C SER A 44 32.40 37.44 -6.21
N PRO A 45 33.30 36.53 -6.63
CA PRO A 45 33.09 35.08 -6.64
C PRO A 45 32.62 34.47 -5.30
N GLY A 46 32.88 35.15 -4.18
CA GLY A 46 32.34 34.75 -2.87
C GLY A 46 30.82 34.85 -2.75
N ASN A 47 30.16 35.82 -3.40
CA ASN A 47 28.73 36.06 -3.23
C ASN A 47 27.88 35.06 -4.04
N ALA A 48 28.33 34.63 -5.22
CA ALA A 48 27.63 33.63 -6.04
C ALA A 48 27.60 32.25 -5.35
N ALA A 49 28.71 31.83 -4.75
CA ALA A 49 28.80 30.58 -3.99
C ALA A 49 27.88 30.59 -2.76
N LEU A 50 27.84 31.71 -2.01
CA LEU A 50 26.94 31.85 -0.86
C LEU A 50 25.46 31.82 -1.27
N ASN A 51 25.09 32.49 -2.36
CA ASN A 51 23.73 32.43 -2.90
C ASN A 51 23.34 31.00 -3.33
N GLN A 52 24.27 30.24 -3.91
CA GLN A 52 24.03 28.84 -4.25
C GLN A 52 23.81 27.97 -3.02
N VAL A 53 24.61 28.17 -1.97
CA VAL A 53 24.44 27.46 -0.69
C VAL A 53 23.09 27.81 -0.06
N HIS A 54 22.69 29.08 -0.07
CA HIS A 54 21.39 29.51 0.46
C HIS A 54 20.23 28.83 -0.26
N LYS A 55 20.25 28.83 -1.60
CA LYS A 55 19.25 28.11 -2.41
C LYS A 55 19.18 26.62 -2.09
N ARG A 56 20.32 25.98 -1.82
CA ARG A 56 20.36 24.56 -1.43
C ARG A 56 19.81 24.34 -0.03
N LEU A 57 20.08 25.24 0.91
CA LEU A 57 19.51 25.19 2.26
C LEU A 57 17.99 25.37 2.24
N ASP A 58 17.48 26.30 1.45
CA ASP A 58 16.03 26.50 1.27
C ASP A 58 15.38 25.24 0.70
N LEU A 59 16.01 24.61 -0.29
CA LEU A 59 15.55 23.34 -0.86
C LEU A 59 15.52 22.22 0.19
N LEU A 60 16.60 22.07 0.97
CA LEU A 60 16.69 21.04 2.01
C LEU A 60 15.65 21.27 3.11
N THR A 61 15.41 22.53 3.49
CA THR A 61 14.40 22.90 4.49
C THR A 61 13.01 22.55 3.98
N GLY A 62 12.67 22.96 2.75
CA GLY A 62 11.39 22.62 2.13
C GLY A 62 11.19 21.11 1.93
N LEU A 63 12.28 20.35 1.71
CA LEU A 63 12.23 18.89 1.66
C LEU A 63 11.91 18.29 3.04
N GLY A 64 12.57 18.79 4.09
CA GLY A 64 12.33 18.37 5.47
C GLY A 64 10.89 18.60 5.93
N GLU A 65 10.33 19.78 5.64
CA GLU A 65 8.93 20.10 5.94
C GLU A 65 7.94 19.15 5.23
N ARG A 66 8.23 18.82 3.97
CA ARG A 66 7.39 17.86 3.21
C ARG A 66 7.48 16.46 3.80
N GLN A 67 8.69 16.03 4.17
CA GLN A 67 8.89 14.72 4.80
C GLN A 67 8.14 14.63 6.13
N GLU A 68 8.22 15.65 6.98
CA GLU A 68 7.49 15.70 8.25
C GLU A 68 5.98 15.60 8.02
N ARG A 69 5.44 16.39 7.07
CA ARG A 69 4.02 16.34 6.71
C ARG A 69 3.59 14.95 6.22
N VAL A 70 4.42 14.29 5.42
CA VAL A 70 4.12 12.94 4.93
C VAL A 70 4.10 11.94 6.07
N MET A 71 5.08 12.00 6.99
CA MET A 71 5.11 11.11 8.16
C MET A 71 3.93 11.33 9.08
N GLU A 72 3.55 12.58 9.33
CA GLU A 72 2.38 12.92 10.15
C GLU A 72 1.08 12.39 9.53
N LYS A 73 0.90 12.59 8.22
CA LYS A 73 -0.27 12.06 7.49
C LYS A 73 -0.30 10.53 7.49
N ALA A 74 0.85 9.87 7.43
CA ALA A 74 0.93 8.42 7.50
C ALA A 74 0.53 7.90 8.89
N ARG A 75 0.97 8.55 9.96
CA ARG A 75 0.56 8.21 11.33
C ARG A 75 -0.93 8.45 11.57
N GLN A 76 -1.47 9.54 11.04
CA GLN A 76 -2.91 9.78 11.10
C GLN A 76 -3.69 8.67 10.39
N LEU A 77 -3.28 8.29 9.18
CA LEU A 77 -3.92 7.21 8.43
C LEU A 77 -3.82 5.86 9.15
N GLU A 78 -2.71 5.59 9.82
CA GLU A 78 -2.55 4.39 10.66
C GLU A 78 -3.59 4.36 11.79
N SER A 79 -3.75 5.47 12.51
CA SER A 79 -4.77 5.61 13.56
C SER A 79 -6.18 5.44 12.98
N ASP A 80 -6.48 6.13 11.88
CA ASP A 80 -7.80 6.09 11.23
C ASP A 80 -8.16 4.65 10.80
N LEU A 81 -7.17 3.87 10.34
CA LEU A 81 -7.40 2.48 9.91
C LEU A 81 -7.69 1.55 11.10
N ILE A 82 -7.03 1.77 12.23
CA ILE A 82 -7.29 1.01 13.46
C ILE A 82 -8.71 1.33 13.94
N ASP A 83 -9.04 2.61 14.08
CA ASP A 83 -10.36 3.07 14.53
C ASP A 83 -11.48 2.54 13.61
N TRP A 84 -11.26 2.58 12.30
CA TRP A 84 -12.21 2.05 11.32
C TRP A 84 -12.40 0.53 11.45
N THR A 85 -11.32 -0.21 11.70
CA THR A 85 -11.38 -1.67 11.86
C THR A 85 -12.18 -2.03 13.10
N ASP A 86 -11.92 -1.35 14.23
CA ASP A 86 -12.65 -1.55 15.49
C ASP A 86 -14.14 -1.20 15.34
N GLU A 87 -14.45 -0.10 14.64
CA GLU A 87 -15.84 0.32 14.39
C GLU A 87 -16.58 -0.71 13.53
N VAL A 88 -15.93 -1.26 12.51
CA VAL A 88 -16.50 -2.31 11.65
C VAL A 88 -16.71 -3.59 12.44
N GLU A 89 -15.73 -4.03 13.24
CA GLU A 89 -15.85 -5.22 14.08
C GLU A 89 -17.02 -5.08 15.06
N GLN A 90 -17.12 -3.95 15.76
CA GLN A 90 -18.21 -3.67 16.69
C GLN A 90 -19.57 -3.67 15.99
N LYS A 91 -19.67 -3.06 14.81
CA LYS A 91 -20.91 -3.06 14.03
C LYS A 91 -21.31 -4.46 13.59
N VAL A 92 -20.36 -5.27 13.12
CA VAL A 92 -20.61 -6.66 12.73
C VAL A 92 -21.07 -7.49 13.93
N GLN A 93 -20.39 -7.37 15.07
CA GLN A 93 -20.77 -8.02 16.32
C GLN A 93 -22.19 -7.63 16.75
N SER A 94 -22.53 -6.34 16.70
CA SER A 94 -23.87 -5.84 17.04
C SER A 94 -24.95 -6.38 16.09
N VAL A 95 -24.66 -6.50 14.79
CA VAL A 95 -25.57 -7.12 13.82
C VAL A 95 -25.77 -8.61 14.15
N LEU A 96 -24.69 -9.35 14.44
CA LEU A 96 -24.79 -10.75 14.84
C LEU A 96 -25.59 -10.95 16.13
N GLU A 97 -25.49 -10.05 17.10
CA GLU A 97 -26.25 -10.12 18.36
C GLU A 97 -27.72 -9.69 18.19
N SER A 98 -27.99 -8.73 17.29
CA SER A 98 -29.35 -8.23 17.02
C SER A 98 -30.16 -9.14 16.10
N PHE A 99 -29.50 -10.06 15.38
CA PHE A 99 -30.16 -11.20 14.74
C PHE A 99 -30.04 -12.43 15.64
N PRO A 100 -31.04 -12.72 16.50
CA PRO A 100 -31.04 -13.98 17.22
C PRO A 100 -30.98 -15.14 16.22
N PRO A 101 -30.28 -16.24 16.54
CA PRO A 101 -30.28 -17.43 15.69
C PRO A 101 -31.71 -17.95 15.64
N GLU A 102 -32.42 -17.65 14.54
CA GLU A 102 -33.70 -18.28 14.18
C GLU A 102 -33.40 -19.74 13.81
N THR A 103 -33.07 -20.57 14.80
CA THR A 103 -32.99 -22.03 14.70
C THR A 103 -32.81 -22.64 16.09
N GLN A 104 -33.79 -22.42 16.97
CA GLN A 104 -34.26 -23.47 17.91
C GLN A 104 -35.51 -22.98 18.64
N ASN A 105 -36.67 -23.34 18.10
CA ASN A 105 -37.82 -23.68 18.92
C ASN A 105 -38.15 -25.14 18.53
N PRO A 106 -38.43 -26.03 19.49
CA PRO A 106 -39.74 -25.96 20.11
C PRO A 106 -39.75 -26.15 21.64
N THR A 107 -40.55 -25.32 22.29
CA THR A 107 -41.72 -25.71 23.11
C THR A 107 -41.52 -26.67 24.30
N ALA A 108 -42.11 -26.22 25.42
CA ALA A 108 -42.63 -27.00 26.54
C ALA A 108 -41.68 -27.31 27.71
N THR A 109 -41.85 -26.49 28.76
CA THR A 109 -42.03 -26.95 30.14
C THR A 109 -42.64 -28.36 30.20
N THR A 110 -41.96 -29.31 30.81
CA THR A 110 -42.46 -30.09 31.96
C THR A 110 -41.41 -31.11 32.40
N ALA A 111 -41.53 -31.48 33.66
CA ALA A 111 -40.62 -32.29 34.43
C ALA A 111 -40.23 -33.64 33.78
N SER A 112 -39.07 -34.11 34.25
CA SER A 112 -38.61 -35.50 34.24
C SER A 112 -37.80 -35.93 33.02
N GLY A 113 -36.49 -36.01 33.24
CA GLY A 113 -35.69 -37.20 32.92
C GLY A 113 -35.53 -37.59 31.45
N THR A 114 -34.25 -37.60 31.05
CA THR A 114 -33.64 -38.45 30.02
C THR A 114 -33.24 -37.70 28.74
N THR A 115 -31.92 -37.61 28.61
CA THR A 115 -31.14 -37.31 27.42
C THR A 115 -31.74 -37.88 26.14
N SER A 116 -31.99 -37.04 25.13
CA SER A 116 -32.13 -37.48 23.75
C SER A 116 -31.33 -36.56 22.84
N ALA A 117 -30.04 -36.88 22.68
CA ALA A 117 -29.20 -36.39 21.60
C ALA A 117 -29.43 -37.29 20.37
N ALA A 118 -30.63 -37.25 19.81
CA ALA A 118 -30.95 -37.88 18.54
C ALA A 118 -32.19 -37.20 17.95
N SER A 119 -32.08 -36.86 16.66
CA SER A 119 -33.16 -36.39 15.78
C SER A 119 -33.34 -34.88 15.71
N SER A 120 -32.55 -34.26 14.84
CA SER A 120 -32.92 -33.01 14.18
C SER A 120 -32.90 -33.22 12.66
N ALA A 121 -33.50 -34.32 12.20
CA ALA A 121 -33.92 -34.42 10.82
C ALA A 121 -35.22 -33.62 10.70
N ILE A 122 -35.23 -32.63 9.80
CA ILE A 122 -36.29 -31.65 9.53
C ILE A 122 -37.69 -32.28 9.31
N ASP A 123 -37.77 -33.59 9.07
CA ASP A 123 -38.96 -34.36 8.73
C ASP A 123 -39.47 -35.25 9.88
N SER A 124 -38.97 -35.09 11.11
CA SER A 124 -39.30 -35.99 12.24
C SER A 124 -40.77 -35.90 12.69
N ASP A 125 -41.45 -34.79 12.39
CA ASP A 125 -42.87 -34.56 12.73
C ASP A 125 -43.84 -34.95 11.59
N ASN A 126 -43.32 -35.46 10.47
CA ASN A 126 -44.12 -35.89 9.34
C ASN A 126 -44.69 -37.30 9.54
N ILE A 127 -45.85 -37.35 10.20
CA ILE A 127 -46.64 -38.57 10.45
C ILE A 127 -47.12 -39.27 9.16
N GLU A 128 -46.99 -38.64 7.99
CA GLU A 128 -47.51 -39.18 6.72
C GLU A 128 -46.61 -40.27 6.13
N ASN A 129 -45.34 -40.34 6.55
CA ASN A 129 -44.35 -41.32 6.05
C ASN A 129 -44.62 -42.76 6.54
N GLU A 130 -45.27 -42.91 7.70
CA GLU A 130 -45.68 -44.20 8.29
C GLU A 130 -46.89 -44.84 7.57
N LEU A 131 -47.68 -44.03 6.84
CA LEU A 131 -48.91 -44.46 6.15
C LEU A 131 -48.66 -44.87 4.69
N LEU A 132 -47.40 -44.89 4.24
CA LEU A 132 -47.09 -45.21 2.85
C LEU A 132 -47.38 -46.67 2.53
N PRO A 133 -48.11 -46.96 1.43
CA PRO A 133 -48.36 -48.33 1.01
C PRO A 133 -47.03 -49.03 0.64
N PRO A 134 -46.88 -50.33 0.91
CA PRO A 134 -45.73 -51.10 0.44
C PRO A 134 -45.56 -50.93 -1.08
N PRO A 135 -44.34 -50.70 -1.63
CA PRO A 135 -43.01 -50.95 -1.05
C PRO A 135 -42.24 -49.69 -0.59
N LEU A 136 -42.92 -48.58 -0.31
CA LEU A 136 -42.27 -47.28 -0.05
C LEU A 136 -41.76 -47.09 1.40
N GLN A 137 -41.88 -48.10 2.25
CA GLN A 137 -41.33 -48.06 3.62
C GLN A 137 -39.82 -48.38 3.62
N PRO A 138 -39.01 -47.70 4.45
CA PRO A 138 -37.57 -47.94 4.53
C PRO A 138 -37.28 -49.38 4.96
N GLN A 139 -36.60 -50.15 4.12
CA GLN A 139 -36.17 -51.50 4.47
C GLN A 139 -34.84 -51.43 5.22
N VAL A 140 -34.82 -51.92 6.46
CA VAL A 140 -33.58 -52.17 7.17
C VAL A 140 -32.95 -53.44 6.61
N PHE A 141 -31.84 -53.30 5.88
CA PHE A 141 -31.06 -54.44 5.41
C PHE A 141 -30.14 -54.90 6.55
N ALA A 142 -30.54 -55.97 7.25
CA ALA A 142 -29.68 -56.62 8.23
C ALA A 142 -28.70 -57.55 7.49
N GLY A 143 -27.43 -57.16 7.47
CA GLY A 143 -26.31 -58.01 7.06
C GLY A 143 -25.82 -58.91 8.19
#